data_AF-A0A0C4E3L5-F1
#
_entry.id   AF-A0A0C4E3L5-F1
#
_cell.length_a   1.000
_cell.length_b   1.000
_cell.length_c   1.000
_cell.angle_alpha   90.00
_cell.angle_beta   90.00
_cell.angle_gamma   90.00
#
_symmetry.space_group_name_H-M   'P 1'
#
loop_
_entity.id
_entity.type
_entity.pdbx_description
1 polymer ?
#
loop_
_entity_poly.entity_id
_entity_poly.type
_entity_poly.pdbx_seq_one_letter_code
_entity_poly.pdbx_strand_id
1 'polypeptide(L)'
;MSAHVVVIGAGVTGLSAATRLQDAGHSVTIVARDFPTPFETIDARASINYTSPWGGAHNRWVVPPPPSSSSTSSSAAARILARDHSFALETYRHMDALSRDRPEAGVTFMPGIEYLEDPDGSEGGGGILTESRAAELGIEAFRVLDAAELPVGVRWGCSYRTWCVNPMVYLAFLLRRLARRGARLVRREVRGPEEAWTLGAVDVVVNCSGVGFGDPAVFITRGQTCLVSNSCDATVTRQNADGSWTFCVPRNFDGGTVIGGTKQPDDWDPEPSAAVRELRSSAKQWLRRRIHRPYPSILAGGNGRFEPMADIVGRRPTRRGGMRLELETLPGKGERDGVRHVVHAYGLGGRGYELSWGVAGRVVELVASRDKVGSERAKL
;
A
#
# COMPACT_ATOMS: atom_id res chain seq x y z
N MET A 1 26.99 -11.07 6.51
CA MET A 1 27.95 -10.69 5.44
C MET A 1 27.25 -9.75 4.49
N SER A 2 27.97 -8.78 3.91
CA SER A 2 27.41 -7.95 2.82
C SER A 2 27.09 -8.85 1.61
N ALA A 3 26.06 -8.49 0.85
CA ALA A 3 25.55 -9.29 -0.27
C ALA A 3 25.17 -8.33 -1.39
N HIS A 4 25.28 -8.77 -2.64
CA HIS A 4 24.66 -8.11 -3.78
C HIS A 4 23.25 -8.65 -3.98
N VAL A 5 22.27 -7.78 -3.76
CA VAL A 5 20.84 -8.09 -3.85
C VAL A 5 20.23 -7.38 -5.05
N VAL A 6 19.56 -8.14 -5.92
CA VAL A 6 18.74 -7.55 -6.99
C VAL A 6 17.28 -7.48 -6.53
N VAL A 7 16.73 -6.27 -6.46
CA VAL A 7 15.29 -6.05 -6.20
C VAL A 7 14.58 -5.87 -7.52
N ILE A 8 13.58 -6.71 -7.79
CA ILE A 8 12.74 -6.61 -8.97
C ILE A 8 11.50 -5.78 -8.65
N GLY A 9 11.32 -4.69 -9.39
CA GLY A 9 10.20 -3.76 -9.25
C GLY A 9 10.57 -2.50 -8.47
N ALA A 10 10.20 -1.34 -9.01
CA ALA A 10 10.42 -0.03 -8.40
C ALA A 10 9.11 0.59 -7.86
N GLY A 11 8.18 -0.24 -7.41
CA GLY A 11 7.00 0.20 -6.65
C GLY A 11 7.33 0.44 -5.18
N VAL A 12 6.35 0.87 -4.38
CA VAL A 12 6.55 1.19 -2.96
C VAL A 12 7.18 0.01 -2.18
N THR A 13 6.75 -1.22 -2.46
CA THR A 13 7.29 -2.43 -1.81
C THR A 13 8.78 -2.62 -2.16
N GLY A 14 9.13 -2.53 -3.45
CA GLY A 14 10.50 -2.69 -3.92
C GLY A 14 11.43 -1.58 -3.45
N LEU A 15 10.99 -0.31 -3.52
CA LEU A 15 11.79 0.83 -3.06
C LEU A 15 12.01 0.81 -1.53
N SER A 16 11.01 0.41 -0.75
CA SER A 16 11.14 0.29 0.71
C SER A 16 12.07 -0.87 1.08
N ALA A 17 11.91 -2.03 0.44
CA ALA A 17 12.79 -3.19 0.62
C ALA A 17 14.24 -2.86 0.25
N ALA A 18 14.47 -2.26 -0.92
CA ALA A 18 15.79 -1.82 -1.36
C ALA A 18 16.43 -0.85 -0.35
N THR A 19 15.64 0.05 0.25
CA THR A 19 16.15 1.03 1.21
C THR A 19 16.61 0.35 2.50
N ARG A 20 15.78 -0.54 3.07
CA ARG A 20 16.15 -1.32 4.26
C ARG A 20 17.35 -2.24 4.00
N LEU A 21 17.48 -2.80 2.79
CA LEU A 21 18.63 -3.62 2.41
C LEU A 21 19.93 -2.82 2.35
N GLN A 22 19.89 -1.60 1.81
CA GLN A 22 21.04 -0.68 1.88
C GLN A 22 21.38 -0.28 3.32
N ASP A 23 20.37 -0.02 4.16
CA ASP A 23 20.58 0.27 5.58
C ASP A 23 21.23 -0.90 6.32
N ALA A 24 20.94 -2.13 5.92
CA ALA A 24 21.58 -3.35 6.42
C ALA A 24 22.98 -3.62 5.82
N GLY A 25 23.51 -2.73 4.96
CA GLY A 25 24.86 -2.82 4.40
C GLY A 25 24.99 -3.69 3.15
N HIS A 26 23.88 -4.04 2.50
CA HIS A 26 23.89 -4.76 1.22
C HIS A 26 24.10 -3.81 0.02
N SER A 27 24.77 -4.31 -1.01
CA SER A 27 24.80 -3.66 -2.32
C SER A 27 23.50 -4.00 -3.05
N VAL A 28 22.85 -2.98 -3.64
CA VAL A 28 21.51 -3.14 -4.23
C VAL A 28 21.52 -2.72 -5.70
N THR A 29 21.01 -3.61 -6.56
CA THR A 29 20.53 -3.24 -7.90
C THR A 29 19.01 -3.29 -7.92
N ILE A 30 18.36 -2.27 -8.48
CA ILE A 30 16.93 -2.29 -8.77
C ILE A 30 16.76 -2.53 -10.26
N VAL A 31 16.02 -3.57 -10.62
CA VAL A 31 15.61 -3.84 -12.00
C VAL A 31 14.10 -3.71 -12.12
N ALA A 32 13.63 -2.85 -13.02
CA ALA A 32 12.21 -2.63 -13.21
C ALA A 32 11.91 -2.12 -14.63
N ARG A 33 10.73 -2.47 -15.15
CA ARG A 33 10.19 -1.87 -16.39
C ARG A 33 9.82 -0.41 -16.15
N ASP A 34 9.03 -0.19 -15.11
CA ASP A 34 8.50 1.11 -14.71
C ASP A 34 9.29 1.68 -13.53
N PHE A 35 9.53 2.98 -13.56
CA PHE A 35 10.14 3.75 -12.47
C PHE A 35 9.25 4.95 -12.12
N PRO A 36 9.38 5.51 -10.90
CA PRO A 36 8.65 6.70 -10.49
C PRO A 36 8.75 7.81 -11.55
N THR A 37 7.59 8.26 -12.05
CA THR A 37 7.45 9.24 -13.13
C THR A 37 6.30 10.17 -12.77
N PRO A 38 6.42 11.52 -12.88
CA PRO A 38 5.37 12.46 -12.46
C PRO A 38 3.98 12.11 -13.00
N PHE A 39 2.94 12.36 -12.18
CA PHE A 39 1.58 11.91 -12.45
C PHE A 39 0.97 12.56 -13.70
N GLU A 40 1.38 13.78 -13.99
CA GLU A 40 0.92 14.59 -15.13
C GLU A 40 1.47 14.06 -16.46
N THR A 41 2.57 13.31 -16.41
CA THR A 41 3.32 12.87 -17.60
C THR A 41 3.44 11.35 -17.73
N ILE A 42 2.95 10.58 -16.75
CA ILE A 42 2.95 9.13 -16.82
C ILE A 42 1.90 8.65 -17.82
N ASP A 43 2.27 7.71 -18.69
CA ASP A 43 1.31 7.05 -19.58
C ASP A 43 0.43 6.12 -18.74
N ALA A 44 -0.79 6.57 -18.45
CA ALA A 44 -1.73 5.83 -17.61
C ALA A 44 -2.08 4.45 -18.17
N ARG A 45 -2.06 4.27 -19.50
CA ARG A 45 -2.40 3.00 -20.14
C ARG A 45 -1.20 2.05 -20.12
N ALA A 46 -0.02 2.54 -20.49
CA ALA A 46 1.20 1.73 -20.50
C ALA A 46 1.63 1.32 -19.08
N SER A 47 1.48 2.22 -18.10
CA SER A 47 1.89 2.00 -16.71
C SER A 47 0.72 1.63 -15.78
N ILE A 48 -0.44 1.22 -16.30
CA ILE A 48 -1.63 0.86 -15.48
C ILE A 48 -1.34 -0.22 -14.42
N ASN A 49 -0.40 -1.12 -14.72
CA ASN A 49 0.03 -2.21 -13.84
C ASN A 49 1.18 -1.80 -12.90
N TYR A 50 1.81 -0.63 -13.11
CA TYR A 50 2.70 -0.02 -12.13
C TYR A 50 1.85 0.70 -11.09
N THR A 51 1.34 -0.04 -10.10
CA THR A 51 0.23 0.41 -9.25
C THR A 51 0.55 1.59 -8.33
N SER A 52 1.82 1.74 -7.92
CA SER A 52 2.19 2.65 -6.82
C SER A 52 1.84 4.13 -7.06
N PRO A 53 2.02 4.72 -8.26
CA PRO A 53 1.58 6.09 -8.56
C PRO A 53 0.06 6.32 -8.50
N TRP A 54 -0.75 5.29 -8.72
CA TRP A 54 -2.22 5.39 -8.79
C TRP A 54 -2.91 5.42 -7.42
N GLY A 55 -2.14 5.20 -6.34
CA GLY A 55 -2.66 5.19 -4.97
C GLY A 55 -3.16 6.55 -4.50
N GLY A 56 -3.89 6.55 -3.38
CA GLY A 56 -4.19 7.75 -2.62
C GLY A 56 -2.91 8.49 -2.21
N ALA A 57 -2.12 8.01 -1.25
CA ALA A 57 -2.29 6.84 -0.38
C ALA A 57 -2.27 7.27 1.09
N HIS A 58 -2.91 6.50 1.97
CA HIS A 58 -2.92 6.76 3.41
C HIS A 58 -2.77 5.47 4.20
N ASN A 59 -2.56 5.61 5.51
CA ASN A 59 -2.66 4.49 6.44
C ASN A 59 -4.10 4.35 6.93
N ARG A 60 -4.70 3.17 6.67
CA ARG A 60 -5.81 2.67 7.47
C ARG A 60 -5.39 1.45 8.24
N TRP A 61 -5.82 1.37 9.49
CA TRP A 61 -5.43 0.30 10.37
C TRP A 61 -5.99 -1.06 9.91
N VAL A 62 -5.14 -2.08 9.99
CA VAL A 62 -5.54 -3.48 9.85
C VAL A 62 -5.95 -3.93 11.23
N VAL A 63 -7.24 -4.03 11.52
CA VAL A 63 -7.70 -4.40 12.86
C VAL A 63 -7.76 -5.93 12.97
N PRO A 64 -6.91 -6.60 13.78
CA PRO A 64 -7.02 -8.03 13.99
C PRO A 64 -8.15 -8.35 14.97
N PRO A 65 -8.77 -9.54 14.87
CA PRO A 65 -9.80 -9.97 15.81
C PRO A 65 -9.26 -10.01 17.24
N PRO A 66 -10.13 -9.85 18.25
CA PRO A 66 -9.72 -9.94 19.65
C PRO A 66 -9.18 -11.34 19.99
N PRO A 67 -8.21 -11.45 20.91
CA PRO A 67 -7.55 -12.72 21.23
C PRO A 67 -8.47 -13.77 21.88
N SER A 68 -9.64 -13.38 22.41
CA SER A 68 -10.50 -14.21 23.25
C SER A 68 -11.70 -14.87 22.55
N SER A 69 -11.90 -14.73 21.23
CA SER A 69 -12.93 -15.54 20.56
C SER A 69 -12.44 -16.98 20.39
N SER A 70 -12.95 -17.87 21.24
CA SER A 70 -12.53 -19.26 21.45
C SER A 70 -12.71 -20.22 20.26
N SER A 71 -12.91 -19.71 19.04
CA SER A 71 -12.81 -20.47 17.79
C SER A 71 -12.14 -19.73 16.63
N THR A 72 -11.92 -18.40 16.71
CA THR A 72 -11.49 -17.57 15.57
C THR A 72 -10.01 -17.14 15.62
N SER A 73 -9.41 -17.10 16.82
CA SER A 73 -7.98 -16.75 17.01
C SER A 73 -7.01 -17.76 16.36
N SER A 74 -7.49 -18.95 15.99
CA SER A 74 -6.74 -20.01 15.32
C SER A 74 -6.88 -20.04 13.80
N SER A 75 -7.69 -19.18 13.19
CA SER A 75 -7.84 -19.17 11.72
C SER A 75 -6.60 -18.58 11.03
N ALA A 76 -6.30 -19.07 9.82
CA ALA A 76 -5.22 -18.50 9.00
C ALA A 76 -5.44 -17.00 8.70
N ALA A 77 -6.70 -16.59 8.53
CA ALA A 77 -7.09 -15.21 8.31
C ALA A 77 -6.74 -14.31 9.52
N ALA A 78 -7.05 -14.75 10.75
CA ALA A 78 -6.71 -14.00 11.96
C ALA A 78 -5.19 -13.79 12.11
N ARG A 79 -4.39 -14.83 11.82
CA ARG A 79 -2.92 -14.72 11.84
C ARG A 79 -2.39 -13.74 10.80
N ILE A 80 -2.98 -13.73 9.60
CA ILE A 80 -2.63 -12.77 8.55
C ILE A 80 -2.93 -11.35 9.01
N LEU A 81 -4.12 -11.10 9.57
CA LEU A 81 -4.50 -9.77 10.06
C LEU A 81 -3.59 -9.31 11.20
N ALA A 82 -3.23 -10.19 12.15
CA ALA A 82 -2.32 -9.85 13.23
C ALA A 82 -0.91 -9.51 12.72
N ARG A 83 -0.39 -10.29 11.76
CA ARG A 83 0.89 -10.01 11.09
C ARG A 83 0.84 -8.67 10.36
N ASP A 84 -0.21 -8.44 9.57
CA ASP A 84 -0.35 -7.24 8.76
C ASP A 84 -0.54 -6.00 9.64
N HIS A 85 -1.23 -6.11 10.78
CA HIS A 85 -1.29 -5.06 11.80
C HIS A 85 0.10 -4.71 12.34
N SER A 86 0.91 -5.71 12.66
CA SER A 86 2.29 -5.49 13.12
C SER A 86 3.12 -4.73 12.07
N PHE A 87 3.00 -5.11 10.79
CA PHE A 87 3.66 -4.39 9.70
C PHE A 87 3.12 -2.97 9.48
N ALA A 88 1.81 -2.77 9.67
CA ALA A 88 1.21 -1.45 9.62
C ALA A 88 1.74 -0.54 10.73
N LEU A 89 1.89 -1.07 11.95
CA LEU A 89 2.43 -0.34 13.09
C LEU A 89 3.92 0.03 12.90
N GLU A 90 4.72 -0.88 12.35
CA GLU A 90 6.10 -0.57 11.99
C GLU A 90 6.17 0.53 10.92
N THR A 91 5.32 0.43 9.89
CA THR A 91 5.24 1.42 8.82
C THR A 91 4.79 2.77 9.36
N TYR A 92 3.80 2.82 10.24
CA TYR A 92 3.35 4.03 10.91
C TYR A 92 4.50 4.74 11.64
N ARG A 93 5.23 4.02 12.48
CA ARG A 93 6.38 4.57 13.23
C ARG A 93 7.47 5.08 12.29
N HIS A 94 7.75 4.34 11.22
CA HIS A 94 8.71 4.79 10.21
C HIS A 94 8.26 6.08 9.53
N MET A 95 7.00 6.15 9.08
CA MET A 95 6.46 7.32 8.42
C MET A 95 6.43 8.53 9.36
N ASP A 96 6.14 8.33 10.66
CA ASP A 96 6.18 9.38 11.67
C ASP A 96 7.56 10.00 11.81
N ALA A 97 8.57 9.15 12.04
CA ALA A 97 9.96 9.58 12.10
C ALA A 97 10.39 10.27 10.78
N LEU A 98 10.05 9.68 9.64
CA LEU A 98 10.40 10.23 8.33
C LEU A 98 9.76 11.61 8.09
N SER A 99 8.50 11.80 8.47
CA SER A 99 7.82 13.09 8.30
C SER A 99 8.43 14.21 9.14
N ARG A 100 8.99 13.88 10.31
CA ARG A 100 9.69 14.83 11.19
C ARG A 100 11.10 15.13 10.71
N ASP A 101 11.83 14.10 10.29
CA ASP A 101 13.25 14.22 9.95
C ASP A 101 13.49 14.63 8.50
N ARG A 102 12.53 14.35 7.61
CA ARG A 102 12.61 14.50 6.15
C ARG A 102 11.27 14.98 5.58
N PRO A 103 10.85 16.23 5.85
CA PRO A 103 9.59 16.77 5.35
C PRO A 103 9.49 16.73 3.82
N GLU A 104 10.62 16.73 3.10
CA GLU A 104 10.69 16.58 1.65
C GLU A 104 10.23 15.21 1.12
N ALA A 105 10.02 14.22 2.00
CA ALA A 105 9.57 12.89 1.63
C ALA A 105 8.10 12.85 1.16
N GLY A 106 7.33 13.92 1.36
CA GLY A 106 5.94 13.99 0.89
C GLY A 106 4.93 13.28 1.80
N VAL A 107 5.29 13.02 3.06
CA VAL A 107 4.43 12.39 4.08
C VAL A 107 3.80 13.47 4.95
N THR A 108 2.51 13.38 5.22
CA THR A 108 1.78 14.33 6.07
C THR A 108 0.94 13.59 7.10
N PHE A 109 1.16 13.89 8.38
CA PHE A 109 0.30 13.40 9.45
C PHE A 109 -0.89 14.32 9.67
N MET A 110 -2.05 13.71 9.87
CA MET A 110 -3.34 14.38 9.99
C MET A 110 -4.38 13.46 10.63
N PRO A 111 -5.57 13.97 10.98
CA PRO A 111 -6.69 13.13 11.37
C PRO A 111 -7.09 12.16 10.25
N GLY A 112 -7.38 10.92 10.63
CA GLY A 112 -8.09 9.93 9.84
C GLY A 112 -9.47 9.72 10.43
N ILE A 113 -10.50 9.75 9.60
CA ILE A 113 -11.90 9.60 10.00
C ILE A 113 -12.49 8.40 9.27
N GLU A 114 -13.12 7.50 10.03
CA GLU A 114 -13.85 6.37 9.48
C GLU A 114 -15.33 6.44 9.86
N TYR A 115 -16.18 6.10 8.88
CA TYR A 115 -17.63 6.02 9.04
C TYR A 115 -18.13 4.67 8.54
N LEU A 116 -18.99 4.03 9.33
CA LEU A 116 -19.67 2.79 8.99
C LEU A 116 -21.19 3.01 9.03
N GLU A 117 -21.85 2.76 7.91
CA GLU A 117 -23.33 2.70 7.87
C GLU A 117 -23.85 1.36 8.39
N ASP A 118 -23.04 0.30 8.29
CA ASP A 118 -23.34 -1.02 8.83
C ASP A 118 -22.13 -1.61 9.57
N PRO A 119 -22.00 -1.36 10.88
CA PRO A 119 -20.86 -1.84 11.65
C PRO A 119 -20.79 -3.37 11.72
N ASP A 120 -21.95 -4.03 11.75
CA ASP A 120 -22.08 -5.49 11.85
C ASP A 120 -21.72 -6.20 10.54
N GLY A 121 -21.93 -5.54 9.41
CA GLY A 121 -21.58 -5.99 8.05
C GLY A 121 -20.25 -5.46 7.51
N SER A 122 -19.44 -4.80 8.34
CA SER A 122 -18.23 -4.10 7.87
C SER A 122 -17.18 -5.06 7.29
N GLU A 123 -16.63 -4.69 6.13
CA GLU A 123 -15.62 -5.51 5.44
C GLU A 123 -14.25 -5.24 6.10
N GLY A 124 -13.59 -6.30 6.58
CA GLY A 124 -12.24 -6.19 7.17
C GLY A 124 -12.10 -6.78 8.57
N GLY A 125 -13.20 -7.29 9.16
CA GLY A 125 -13.16 -8.11 10.38
C GLY A 125 -12.89 -7.34 11.68
N GLY A 126 -12.82 -6.00 11.62
CA GLY A 126 -12.56 -5.15 12.79
C GLY A 126 -13.77 -4.83 13.65
N GLY A 127 -14.99 -4.87 13.08
CA GLY A 127 -16.21 -4.45 13.77
C GLY A 127 -16.09 -3.03 14.36
N ILE A 128 -16.93 -2.74 15.35
CA ILE A 128 -16.82 -1.53 16.17
C ILE A 128 -15.55 -1.61 17.02
N LEU A 129 -14.62 -0.68 16.79
CA LEU A 129 -13.39 -0.59 17.58
C LEU A 129 -13.63 0.29 18.82
N THR A 130 -13.30 -0.23 20.00
CA THR A 130 -13.34 0.55 21.26
C THR A 130 -12.03 1.29 21.47
N GLU A 131 -12.05 2.37 22.26
CA GLU A 131 -10.84 3.13 22.58
C GLU A 131 -9.79 2.29 23.32
N SER A 132 -10.23 1.42 24.24
CA SER A 132 -9.35 0.46 24.93
C SER A 132 -8.65 -0.46 23.93
N ARG A 133 -9.41 -1.02 22.98
CA ARG A 133 -8.84 -1.92 21.97
C ARG A 133 -7.93 -1.18 20.99
N ALA A 134 -8.28 0.04 20.61
CA ALA A 134 -7.42 0.89 19.79
C ALA A 134 -6.08 1.18 20.49
N ALA A 135 -6.10 1.47 21.80
CA ALA A 135 -4.90 1.68 22.60
C ALA A 135 -4.03 0.42 22.67
N GLU A 136 -4.63 -0.77 22.88
CA GLU A 136 -3.91 -2.05 22.85
C GLU A 136 -3.23 -2.31 21.49
N LEU A 137 -3.87 -1.88 20.40
CA LEU A 137 -3.35 -2.01 19.05
C LEU A 137 -2.31 -0.94 18.69
N GLY A 138 -2.06 0.03 19.57
CA GLY A 138 -1.11 1.12 19.33
C GLY A 138 -1.63 2.18 18.36
N ILE A 139 -2.95 2.35 18.25
CA ILE A 139 -3.57 3.38 17.42
C ILE A 139 -3.61 4.69 18.20
N GLU A 140 -2.88 5.69 17.71
CA GLU A 140 -2.72 6.97 18.39
C GLU A 140 -3.91 7.91 18.18
N ALA A 141 -4.21 8.71 19.21
CA ALA A 141 -5.27 9.72 19.22
C ALA A 141 -6.64 9.19 18.76
N PHE A 142 -6.91 7.90 19.02
CA PHE A 142 -8.17 7.28 18.67
C PHE A 142 -9.29 7.78 19.58
N ARG A 143 -10.42 8.13 18.98
CA ARG A 143 -11.68 8.38 19.69
C ARG A 143 -12.87 7.88 18.88
N VAL A 144 -13.90 7.43 19.57
CA VAL A 144 -15.20 7.19 18.95
C VAL A 144 -15.92 8.53 18.78
N LEU A 145 -16.62 8.72 17.67
CA LEU A 145 -17.39 9.94 17.40
C LEU A 145 -18.76 9.88 18.09
N ASP A 146 -19.19 11.01 18.64
CA ASP A 146 -20.51 11.12 19.25
C ASP A 146 -21.61 11.13 18.19
N ALA A 147 -22.84 10.73 18.57
CA ALA A 147 -23.98 10.69 17.66
C ALA A 147 -24.27 12.04 16.97
N ALA A 148 -23.93 13.17 17.62
CA ALA A 148 -24.07 14.51 17.04
C ALA A 148 -23.02 14.83 15.96
N GLU A 149 -21.86 14.18 16.00
CA GLU A 149 -20.79 14.29 14.99
C GLU A 149 -21.03 13.33 13.82
N LEU A 150 -21.89 12.33 13.99
CA LEU A 150 -22.15 11.34 12.97
C LEU A 150 -22.97 11.93 11.81
N PRO A 151 -22.56 11.64 10.57
CA PRO A 151 -23.35 12.02 9.42
C PRO A 151 -24.64 11.20 9.33
N VAL A 152 -25.63 11.75 8.62
CA VAL A 152 -26.88 11.01 8.39
C VAL A 152 -26.62 9.66 7.71
N GLY A 153 -27.24 8.63 8.27
CA GLY A 153 -27.14 7.24 7.84
C GLY A 153 -25.92 6.48 8.37
N VAL A 154 -24.99 7.16 9.05
CA VAL A 154 -23.83 6.52 9.69
C VAL A 154 -24.24 6.04 11.08
N ARG A 155 -23.94 4.77 11.38
CA ARG A 155 -24.24 4.16 12.69
C ARG A 155 -23.04 4.17 13.64
N TRP A 156 -21.83 4.21 13.09
CA TRP A 156 -20.61 4.28 13.90
C TRP A 156 -19.54 5.08 13.17
N GLY A 157 -18.71 5.81 13.91
CA GLY A 157 -17.54 6.45 13.37
C GLY A 157 -16.45 6.68 14.40
N CYS A 158 -15.23 6.87 13.93
CA CYS A 158 -14.08 7.16 14.76
C CYS A 158 -13.17 8.19 14.10
N SER A 159 -12.31 8.80 14.91
CA SER A 159 -11.18 9.61 14.47
C SER A 159 -9.90 9.10 15.10
N TYR A 160 -8.79 9.16 14.39
CA TYR A 160 -7.46 8.77 14.89
C TYR A 160 -6.37 9.57 14.20
N ARG A 161 -5.14 9.54 14.73
CA ARG A 161 -3.98 10.14 14.07
C ARG A 161 -3.46 9.18 13.00
N THR A 162 -3.36 9.65 11.75
CA THR A 162 -2.84 8.87 10.63
C THR A 162 -1.92 9.69 9.73
N TRP A 163 -1.42 9.08 8.67
CA TRP A 163 -0.67 9.75 7.63
C TRP A 163 -1.29 9.51 6.25
N CYS A 164 -1.09 10.49 5.38
CA CYS A 164 -1.21 10.36 3.93
C CYS A 164 0.12 10.69 3.28
N VAL A 165 0.28 10.30 2.02
CA VAL A 165 1.49 10.52 1.26
C VAL A 165 1.14 10.94 -0.15
N ASN A 166 1.90 11.88 -0.71
CA ASN A 166 1.93 12.11 -2.15
C ASN A 166 2.77 10.98 -2.80
N PRO A 167 2.16 10.03 -3.54
CA PRO A 167 2.90 8.92 -4.13
C PRO A 167 4.07 9.37 -5.01
N MET A 168 3.92 10.50 -5.70
CA MET A 168 4.90 10.95 -6.69
C MET A 168 6.14 11.50 -6.02
N VAL A 169 5.95 12.34 -5.01
CA VAL A 169 7.03 12.91 -4.20
C VAL A 169 7.75 11.79 -3.45
N TYR A 170 7.00 10.92 -2.79
CA TYR A 170 7.54 9.87 -1.94
C TYR A 170 8.35 8.81 -2.71
N LEU A 171 7.81 8.29 -3.81
CA LEU A 171 8.52 7.30 -4.62
C LEU A 171 9.79 7.90 -5.24
N ALA A 172 9.73 9.16 -5.71
CA ALA A 172 10.90 9.86 -6.23
C ALA A 172 11.95 10.13 -5.14
N PHE A 173 11.50 10.49 -3.93
CA PHE A 173 12.37 10.64 -2.76
C PHE A 173 13.12 9.35 -2.43
N LEU A 174 12.42 8.21 -2.34
CA LEU A 174 13.05 6.92 -2.07
C LEU A 174 14.04 6.54 -3.17
N LEU A 175 13.65 6.64 -4.44
CA LEU A 175 14.52 6.32 -5.58
C LEU A 175 15.79 7.18 -5.58
N ARG A 176 15.67 8.48 -5.35
CA ARG A 176 16.82 9.40 -5.26
C ARG A 176 17.74 9.05 -4.11
N ARG A 177 17.20 8.73 -2.93
CA ARG A 177 17.98 8.31 -1.75
C ARG A 177 18.78 7.03 -2.06
N LEU A 178 18.13 6.04 -2.67
CA LEU A 178 18.76 4.80 -3.10
C LEU A 178 19.93 5.05 -4.06
N ALA A 179 19.69 5.82 -5.12
CA ALA A 179 20.69 6.14 -6.13
C ALA A 179 21.89 6.92 -5.53
N ARG A 180 21.63 7.90 -4.67
CA ARG A 180 22.68 8.69 -3.99
C ARG A 180 23.56 7.84 -3.07
N ARG A 181 23.07 6.70 -2.60
CA ARG A 181 23.80 5.73 -1.78
C ARG A 181 24.41 4.58 -2.59
N GLY A 182 24.47 4.73 -3.91
CA GLY A 182 25.13 3.77 -4.80
C GLY A 182 24.27 2.61 -5.28
N ALA A 183 22.93 2.67 -5.12
CA ALA A 183 22.07 1.67 -5.77
C ALA A 183 22.18 1.80 -7.29
N ARG A 184 22.36 0.67 -7.98
CA ARG A 184 22.33 0.64 -9.44
C ARG A 184 20.88 0.53 -9.92
N LEU A 185 20.48 1.38 -10.86
CA LEU A 185 19.13 1.37 -11.43
C LEU A 185 19.18 0.83 -12.87
N VAL A 186 18.39 -0.21 -13.15
CA VAL A 186 18.33 -0.86 -14.45
C VAL A 186 16.90 -0.85 -14.96
N ARG A 187 16.65 -0.09 -16.03
CA ARG A 187 15.39 -0.13 -16.75
C ARG A 187 15.36 -1.35 -17.68
N ARG A 188 14.61 -2.37 -17.29
CA ARG A 188 14.43 -3.62 -18.05
C ARG A 188 13.17 -4.32 -17.57
N GLU A 189 12.38 -4.82 -18.52
CA GLU A 189 11.32 -5.78 -18.22
C GLU A 189 11.93 -7.17 -18.08
N VAL A 190 11.57 -7.86 -17.00
CA VAL A 190 11.99 -9.25 -16.76
C VAL A 190 10.76 -10.16 -16.76
N ARG A 191 10.91 -11.40 -17.22
CA ARG A 191 9.80 -12.38 -17.29
C ARG A 191 9.74 -13.34 -16.10
N GLY A 192 10.81 -13.40 -15.32
CA GLY A 192 10.91 -14.23 -14.12
C GLY A 192 12.06 -13.78 -13.22
N PRO A 193 12.09 -14.23 -11.95
CA PRO A 193 13.16 -13.87 -11.04
C PRO A 193 14.55 -14.35 -11.51
N GLU A 194 14.61 -15.44 -12.28
CA GLU A 194 15.83 -16.03 -12.84
C GLU A 194 16.62 -15.08 -13.76
N GLU A 195 15.93 -14.16 -14.45
CA GLU A 195 16.56 -13.20 -15.36
C GLU A 195 17.38 -12.15 -14.60
N ALA A 196 17.14 -11.93 -13.30
CA ALA A 196 17.92 -11.01 -12.49
C ALA A 196 19.40 -11.42 -12.38
N TRP A 197 19.71 -12.72 -12.45
CA TRP A 197 21.09 -13.21 -12.45
C TRP A 197 21.84 -12.93 -13.75
N THR A 198 21.15 -12.55 -14.83
CA THR A 198 21.82 -12.08 -16.06
C THR A 198 22.50 -10.72 -15.88
N LEU A 199 22.22 -10.03 -14.77
CA LEU A 199 22.78 -8.72 -14.45
C LEU A 199 24.15 -8.77 -13.77
N GLY A 200 24.71 -9.97 -13.55
CA GLY A 200 26.03 -10.20 -12.98
C GLY A 200 26.04 -11.22 -11.83
N ALA A 201 27.08 -11.17 -11.00
CA ALA A 201 27.14 -11.97 -9.78
C ALA A 201 26.11 -11.45 -8.76
N VAL A 202 25.03 -12.19 -8.55
CA VAL A 202 23.90 -11.83 -7.66
C VAL A 202 23.74 -12.91 -6.62
N ASP A 203 23.78 -12.54 -5.34
CA ASP A 203 23.65 -13.48 -4.23
C ASP A 203 22.19 -13.84 -3.96
N VAL A 204 21.30 -12.83 -4.03
CA VAL A 204 19.88 -12.99 -3.74
C VAL A 204 19.04 -12.09 -4.64
N VAL A 205 17.88 -12.59 -5.04
CA VAL A 205 16.86 -11.81 -5.73
C VAL A 205 15.70 -11.54 -4.79
N VAL A 206 15.19 -10.32 -4.76
CA VAL A 206 13.97 -9.95 -4.06
C VAL A 206 12.89 -9.63 -5.10
N ASN A 207 11.86 -10.45 -5.15
CA ASN A 207 10.75 -10.31 -6.08
C ASN A 207 9.66 -9.40 -5.48
N CYS A 208 9.69 -8.12 -5.86
CA CYS A 208 8.67 -7.11 -5.57
C CYS A 208 7.90 -6.71 -6.84
N SER A 209 7.72 -7.63 -7.78
CA SER A 209 7.05 -7.39 -9.07
C SER A 209 5.56 -7.03 -8.96
N GLY A 210 4.98 -7.16 -7.76
CA GLY A 210 3.54 -7.02 -7.52
C GLY A 210 2.78 -8.30 -7.89
N VAL A 211 3.01 -8.84 -9.08
CA VAL A 211 2.22 -9.94 -9.66
C VAL A 211 2.86 -11.33 -9.57
N GLY A 212 4.13 -11.43 -9.17
CA GLY A 212 4.74 -12.73 -8.86
C GLY A 212 5.09 -13.63 -10.05
N PHE A 213 5.14 -13.10 -11.29
CA PHE A 213 5.50 -13.84 -12.51
C PHE A 213 4.62 -15.07 -12.81
N GLY A 214 3.30 -14.89 -12.76
CA GLY A 214 2.34 -15.96 -13.08
C GLY A 214 1.89 -16.78 -11.88
N ASP A 215 2.03 -16.24 -10.66
CA ASP A 215 1.42 -16.83 -9.47
C ASP A 215 -0.11 -16.94 -9.66
N PRO A 216 -0.69 -18.15 -9.70
CA PRO A 216 -2.12 -18.34 -9.98
C PRO A 216 -3.03 -17.85 -8.85
N ALA A 217 -2.49 -17.60 -7.66
CA ALA A 217 -3.24 -16.98 -6.57
C ALA A 217 -3.36 -15.46 -6.75
N VAL A 218 -2.58 -14.84 -7.63
CA VAL A 218 -2.63 -13.41 -7.90
C VAL A 218 -3.76 -13.09 -8.90
N PHE A 219 -4.53 -12.07 -8.56
CA PHE A 219 -5.55 -11.48 -9.42
C PHE A 219 -5.52 -9.96 -9.28
N ILE A 220 -6.00 -9.24 -10.29
CA ILE A 220 -6.08 -7.79 -10.20
C ILE A 220 -7.35 -7.37 -9.45
N THR A 221 -7.28 -6.24 -8.77
CA THR A 221 -8.47 -5.55 -8.27
C THR A 221 -8.45 -4.14 -8.81
N ARG A 222 -9.24 -3.89 -9.85
CA ARG A 222 -9.36 -2.58 -10.48
C ARG A 222 -9.92 -1.58 -9.49
N GLY A 223 -9.31 -0.40 -9.49
CA GLY A 223 -9.72 0.75 -8.71
C GLY A 223 -9.76 1.97 -9.58
N GLN A 224 -10.95 2.55 -9.70
CA GLN A 224 -11.13 3.85 -10.32
C GLN A 224 -11.32 4.90 -9.22
N THR A 225 -10.56 5.99 -9.31
CA THR A 225 -10.67 7.18 -8.44
C THR A 225 -10.70 8.44 -9.31
N CYS A 226 -10.94 9.60 -8.71
CA CYS A 226 -10.89 10.91 -9.35
C CYS A 226 -9.96 11.79 -8.54
N LEU A 227 -9.00 12.42 -9.22
CA LEU A 227 -8.16 13.44 -8.64
C LEU A 227 -8.86 14.79 -8.74
N VAL A 228 -8.92 15.53 -7.63
CA VAL A 228 -9.47 16.90 -7.58
C VAL A 228 -8.42 17.87 -7.05
N SER A 229 -8.51 19.15 -7.43
CA SER A 229 -7.61 20.20 -6.92
C SER A 229 -7.94 20.62 -5.48
N ASN A 230 -9.13 20.28 -4.98
CA ASN A 230 -9.57 20.60 -3.62
C ASN A 230 -8.60 20.05 -2.58
N SER A 231 -8.33 20.85 -1.55
CA SER A 231 -7.57 20.43 -0.37
C SER A 231 -8.46 19.72 0.64
N CYS A 232 -7.86 18.86 1.44
CA CYS A 232 -8.51 18.15 2.53
C CYS A 232 -7.53 18.06 3.71
N ASP A 233 -8.01 18.38 4.90
CA ASP A 233 -7.25 18.44 6.16
C ASP A 233 -7.29 17.15 6.97
N ALA A 234 -8.09 16.17 6.53
CA ALA A 234 -8.14 14.82 7.06
C ALA A 234 -8.23 13.79 5.93
N THR A 235 -7.87 12.54 6.22
CA THR A 235 -8.31 11.44 5.37
C THR A 235 -9.67 10.97 5.86
N VAL A 236 -10.62 10.75 4.94
CA VAL A 236 -11.98 10.31 5.30
C VAL A 236 -12.28 9.03 4.56
N THR A 237 -12.82 8.03 5.25
CA THR A 237 -13.33 6.79 4.66
C THR A 237 -14.74 6.53 5.18
N ARG A 238 -15.65 6.16 4.28
CA ARG A 238 -17.01 5.73 4.57
C ARG A 238 -17.26 4.39 3.90
N GLN A 239 -17.70 3.41 4.67
CA GLN A 239 -18.28 2.18 4.15
C GLN A 239 -19.82 2.31 4.19
N ASN A 240 -20.44 2.18 3.02
CA ASN A 240 -21.88 2.29 2.87
C ASN A 240 -22.56 0.94 3.12
N ALA A 241 -23.85 0.97 3.46
CA ALA A 241 -24.63 -0.24 3.76
C ALA A 241 -24.79 -1.19 2.54
N ASP A 242 -24.60 -0.68 1.32
CA ASP A 242 -24.61 -1.47 0.07
C ASP A 242 -23.26 -2.13 -0.24
N GLY A 243 -22.29 -2.04 0.67
CA GLY A 243 -20.93 -2.57 0.51
C GLY A 243 -19.99 -1.69 -0.32
N SER A 244 -20.48 -0.58 -0.88
CA SER A 244 -19.64 0.38 -1.60
C SER A 244 -18.80 1.22 -0.64
N TRP A 245 -17.69 1.75 -1.16
CA TRP A 245 -16.72 2.52 -0.40
C TRP A 245 -16.61 3.94 -0.95
N THR A 246 -16.39 4.88 -0.05
CA THR A 246 -16.15 6.28 -0.38
C THR A 246 -15.00 6.80 0.46
N PHE A 247 -14.03 7.47 -0.14
CA PHE A 247 -12.91 8.03 0.58
C PHE A 247 -12.36 9.30 -0.05
N CYS A 248 -11.78 10.14 0.80
CA CYS A 248 -11.00 11.32 0.45
C CYS A 248 -9.60 11.14 1.02
N VAL A 249 -8.58 11.18 0.16
CA VAL A 249 -7.18 11.04 0.56
C VAL A 249 -6.39 12.21 -0.03
N PRO A 250 -6.09 13.25 0.77
CA PRO A 250 -5.22 14.33 0.32
C PRO A 250 -3.83 13.77 0.02
N ARG A 251 -3.26 14.17 -1.12
CA ARG A 251 -1.85 13.89 -1.43
C ARG A 251 -0.94 14.93 -0.77
N ASN A 252 -1.42 16.15 -0.57
CA ASN A 252 -0.60 17.32 -0.19
C ASN A 252 0.53 17.56 -1.21
N PHE A 253 1.40 18.54 -0.93
CA PHE A 253 2.53 18.89 -1.82
C PHE A 253 2.05 19.16 -3.26
N ASP A 254 1.00 19.97 -3.39
CA ASP A 254 0.32 20.28 -4.66
C ASP A 254 -0.17 19.07 -5.47
N GLY A 255 -0.31 17.91 -4.81
CA GLY A 255 -0.74 16.67 -5.43
C GLY A 255 -2.25 16.49 -5.56
N GLY A 256 -3.06 17.45 -5.09
CA GLY A 256 -4.52 17.36 -5.04
C GLY A 256 -5.06 16.38 -4.00
N THR A 257 -6.34 16.03 -4.11
CA THR A 257 -7.02 15.04 -3.27
C THR A 257 -7.60 13.93 -4.14
N VAL A 258 -7.34 12.67 -3.75
CA VAL A 258 -7.94 11.51 -4.40
C VAL A 258 -9.30 11.24 -3.78
N ILE A 259 -10.34 11.27 -4.61
CA ILE A 259 -11.71 10.90 -4.28
C ILE A 259 -11.98 9.53 -4.90
N GLY A 260 -12.22 8.54 -4.05
CA GLY A 260 -12.44 7.17 -4.49
C GLY A 260 -13.53 6.46 -3.69
N GLY A 261 -13.81 5.21 -4.01
CA GLY A 261 -13.26 4.49 -5.15
C GLY A 261 -13.90 3.12 -5.33
N THR A 262 -13.65 2.52 -6.49
CA THR A 262 -14.16 1.17 -6.79
C THR A 262 -13.18 0.08 -6.31
N LYS A 263 -13.75 -1.11 -6.09
CA LYS A 263 -13.05 -2.36 -5.79
C LYS A 263 -13.66 -3.45 -6.68
N GLN A 264 -13.04 -3.69 -7.83
CA GLN A 264 -13.57 -4.59 -8.86
C GLN A 264 -12.55 -5.72 -9.11
N PRO A 265 -12.70 -6.87 -8.44
CA PRO A 265 -11.89 -8.06 -8.70
C PRO A 265 -11.98 -8.51 -10.16
N ASP A 266 -10.86 -8.96 -10.72
CA ASP A 266 -10.78 -9.58 -12.06
C ASP A 266 -11.24 -8.68 -13.23
N ASP A 267 -11.44 -7.39 -12.99
CA ASP A 267 -11.80 -6.40 -14.02
C ASP A 267 -10.57 -5.79 -14.71
N TRP A 268 -10.35 -6.18 -15.96
CA TRP A 268 -9.21 -5.73 -16.77
C TRP A 268 -9.53 -4.51 -17.63
N ASP A 269 -10.65 -3.83 -17.46
CA ASP A 269 -10.96 -2.63 -18.24
C ASP A 269 -9.95 -1.49 -17.92
N PRO A 270 -9.15 -1.01 -18.89
CA PRO A 270 -8.25 0.10 -18.66
C PRO A 270 -8.97 1.46 -18.63
N GLU A 271 -10.20 1.54 -19.14
CA GLU A 271 -10.88 2.81 -19.37
C GLU A 271 -11.66 3.26 -18.13
N PRO A 272 -11.65 4.56 -17.79
CA PRO A 272 -12.52 5.09 -16.75
C PRO A 272 -14.00 4.94 -17.13
N SER A 273 -14.79 4.31 -16.25
CA SER A 273 -16.23 4.16 -16.45
C SER A 273 -16.94 5.50 -16.29
N ALA A 274 -17.76 5.87 -17.28
CA ALA A 274 -18.63 7.03 -17.24
C ALA A 274 -19.70 6.94 -16.14
N ALA A 275 -20.23 5.75 -15.84
CA ALA A 275 -21.17 5.56 -14.73
C ALA A 275 -20.51 5.89 -13.37
N VAL A 276 -19.23 5.57 -13.21
CA VAL A 276 -18.45 5.94 -12.03
C VAL A 276 -18.15 7.45 -12.01
N ARG A 277 -17.98 8.09 -13.18
CA ARG A 277 -17.95 9.56 -13.28
C ARG A 277 -19.30 10.19 -12.96
N GLU A 278 -20.42 9.57 -13.32
CA GLU A 278 -21.76 10.09 -13.05
C GLU A 278 -22.18 9.92 -11.60
N LEU A 279 -21.76 8.84 -10.94
CA LEU A 279 -21.77 8.75 -9.48
C LEU A 279 -21.00 9.93 -8.84
N ARG A 280 -20.01 10.53 -9.56
CA ARG A 280 -19.17 11.68 -9.15
C ARG A 280 -19.65 13.07 -9.64
N SER A 281 -20.37 13.20 -10.75
CA SER A 281 -21.02 14.46 -11.14
C SER A 281 -22.40 14.59 -10.47
N SER A 282 -23.10 13.47 -10.24
CA SER A 282 -24.10 13.33 -9.19
C SER A 282 -23.51 13.53 -7.81
N ALA A 283 -22.19 13.58 -7.67
CA ALA A 283 -21.53 13.93 -6.44
C ALA A 283 -21.52 15.40 -6.07
N LYS A 284 -22.10 16.30 -6.88
CA LYS A 284 -22.65 17.54 -6.28
C LYS A 284 -23.83 17.29 -5.35
N GLN A 285 -24.57 16.19 -5.52
CA GLN A 285 -25.68 15.81 -4.64
C GLN A 285 -25.28 14.65 -3.71
N TRP A 286 -24.40 13.74 -4.15
CA TRP A 286 -23.80 12.66 -3.38
C TRP A 286 -22.67 13.15 -2.48
N LEU A 287 -21.75 14.04 -2.89
CA LEU A 287 -20.84 14.72 -1.94
C LEU A 287 -21.67 15.62 -1.05
N ARG A 288 -22.65 16.37 -1.56
CA ARG A 288 -23.48 17.25 -0.70
C ARG A 288 -24.31 16.49 0.36
N ARG A 289 -24.81 15.29 0.06
CA ARG A 289 -25.59 14.42 0.99
C ARG A 289 -24.74 13.45 1.81
N ARG A 290 -23.63 12.92 1.27
CA ARG A 290 -22.80 11.86 1.87
C ARG A 290 -21.38 12.27 2.30
N ILE A 291 -20.83 13.42 1.88
CA ILE A 291 -19.50 13.95 2.30
C ILE A 291 -19.57 15.37 2.90
N HIS A 292 -20.17 16.37 2.27
CA HIS A 292 -20.34 17.75 2.74
C HIS A 292 -21.15 17.87 4.04
N ARG A 293 -22.15 17.00 4.27
CA ARG A 293 -22.86 16.98 5.57
C ARG A 293 -21.99 16.38 6.68
N PRO A 294 -21.20 15.30 6.44
CA PRO A 294 -20.16 14.80 7.35
C PRO A 294 -18.92 15.69 7.57
N TYR A 295 -18.40 16.27 6.51
CA TYR A 295 -17.05 16.86 6.41
C TYR A 295 -17.07 18.01 5.39
N PRO A 296 -17.79 19.10 5.70
CA PRO A 296 -17.90 20.27 4.81
C PRO A 296 -16.55 20.91 4.50
N SER A 297 -15.52 20.68 5.33
CA SER A 297 -14.20 21.28 5.23
C SER A 297 -13.53 21.10 3.86
N ILE A 298 -13.74 19.97 3.17
CA ILE A 298 -13.17 19.73 1.83
C ILE A 298 -13.68 20.71 0.76
N LEU A 299 -14.85 21.33 0.99
CA LEU A 299 -15.45 22.33 0.11
C LEU A 299 -15.36 23.75 0.67
N ALA A 300 -14.91 23.92 1.91
CA ALA A 300 -14.87 25.21 2.60
C ALA A 300 -13.83 26.17 2.02
N GLY A 301 -12.76 25.66 1.40
CA GLY A 301 -11.68 26.46 0.84
C GLY A 301 -11.86 26.93 -0.62
N GLY A 302 -13.01 26.65 -1.26
CA GLY A 302 -13.22 26.91 -2.69
C GLY A 302 -14.62 27.43 -3.04
N ASN A 303 -15.02 27.28 -4.30
CA ASN A 303 -16.32 27.75 -4.82
C ASN A 303 -17.54 26.88 -4.39
N GLY A 304 -17.38 26.07 -3.33
CA GLY A 304 -18.39 25.12 -2.86
C GLY A 304 -18.61 23.93 -3.79
N ARG A 305 -17.70 23.65 -4.74
CA ARG A 305 -17.78 22.52 -5.67
C ARG A 305 -16.43 21.79 -5.74
N PHE A 306 -16.50 20.54 -6.18
CA PHE A 306 -15.32 19.78 -6.56
C PHE A 306 -14.81 20.24 -7.91
N GLU A 307 -13.49 20.24 -8.05
CA GLU A 307 -12.75 20.65 -9.24
C GLU A 307 -11.93 19.46 -9.75
N PRO A 308 -12.51 18.60 -10.62
CA PRO A 308 -11.83 17.42 -11.14
C PRO A 308 -10.63 17.79 -12.01
N MET A 309 -9.51 17.13 -11.76
CA MET A 309 -8.29 17.24 -12.56
C MET A 309 -8.13 16.05 -13.50
N ALA A 310 -8.35 14.84 -13.00
CA ALA A 310 -8.15 13.61 -13.77
C ALA A 310 -8.96 12.45 -13.21
N ASP A 311 -9.24 11.47 -14.06
CA ASP A 311 -9.57 10.13 -13.59
C ASP A 311 -8.31 9.30 -13.42
N ILE A 312 -8.32 8.43 -12.43
CA ILE A 312 -7.26 7.46 -12.17
C ILE A 312 -7.86 6.07 -12.26
N VAL A 313 -7.26 5.21 -13.07
CA VAL A 313 -7.52 3.77 -13.08
C VAL A 313 -6.21 3.05 -12.76
N GLY A 314 -6.25 2.23 -11.71
CA GLY A 314 -5.11 1.39 -11.34
C GLY A 314 -5.56 -0.04 -11.08
N ARG A 315 -4.67 -1.00 -11.33
CA ARG A 315 -4.91 -2.42 -11.04
C ARG A 315 -4.09 -2.83 -9.84
N ARG A 316 -4.76 -3.07 -8.71
CA ARG A 316 -4.11 -3.51 -7.48
C ARG A 316 -3.69 -4.98 -7.62
N PRO A 317 -2.44 -5.37 -7.35
CA PRO A 317 -2.00 -6.74 -7.45
C PRO A 317 -2.37 -7.49 -6.16
N THR A 318 -3.58 -8.05 -6.13
CA THR A 318 -4.14 -8.76 -4.98
C THR A 318 -3.79 -10.24 -5.07
N ARG A 319 -3.65 -10.91 -3.93
CA ARG A 319 -3.38 -12.35 -3.90
C ARG A 319 -4.32 -13.08 -2.95
N ARG A 320 -4.92 -14.18 -3.42
CA ARG A 320 -5.73 -15.09 -2.60
C ARG A 320 -4.87 -15.67 -1.48
N GLY A 321 -5.37 -15.64 -0.25
CA GLY A 321 -4.60 -16.04 0.94
C GLY A 321 -3.60 -14.98 1.44
N GLY A 322 -3.60 -13.77 0.88
CA GLY A 322 -2.73 -12.67 1.29
C GLY A 322 -1.39 -12.64 0.55
N MET A 323 -0.58 -11.64 0.88
CA MET A 323 0.73 -11.44 0.25
C MET A 323 1.63 -12.66 0.41
N ARG A 324 2.46 -12.93 -0.63
CA ARG A 324 3.53 -13.91 -0.54
C ARG A 324 4.78 -13.21 0.00
N LEU A 325 5.24 -13.66 1.17
CA LEU A 325 6.39 -13.11 1.88
C LEU A 325 7.24 -14.24 2.47
N GLU A 326 8.14 -14.79 1.67
CA GLU A 326 8.93 -15.98 2.01
C GLU A 326 10.22 -16.07 1.21
N LEU A 327 11.16 -16.89 1.70
CA LEU A 327 12.39 -17.25 1.01
C LEU A 327 12.16 -18.57 0.25
N GLU A 328 12.30 -18.53 -1.07
CA GLU A 328 12.32 -19.69 -1.95
C GLU A 328 13.76 -20.02 -2.36
N THR A 329 14.05 -21.32 -2.43
CA THR A 329 15.36 -21.84 -2.83
C THR A 329 15.22 -22.59 -4.15
N LEU A 330 15.87 -22.09 -5.19
CA LEU A 330 15.83 -22.61 -6.54
C LEU A 330 17.11 -23.40 -6.87
N PRO A 331 17.03 -24.45 -7.71
CA PRO A 331 18.21 -25.08 -8.27
C PRO A 331 18.94 -24.09 -9.21
N GLY A 332 20.27 -24.06 -9.15
CA GLY A 332 21.08 -23.31 -10.09
C GLY A 332 20.93 -23.85 -11.52
N LYS A 333 20.98 -22.97 -12.51
CA LYS A 333 21.12 -23.33 -13.92
C LYS A 333 22.46 -22.78 -14.45
N GLY A 334 23.34 -23.66 -14.95
CA GLY A 334 24.63 -23.31 -15.60
C GLY A 334 25.88 -23.77 -14.83
N GLU A 335 27.07 -23.38 -15.32
CA GLU A 335 28.42 -23.79 -14.83
C GLU A 335 28.72 -23.47 -13.34
N ARG A 336 27.88 -22.69 -12.68
CA ARG A 336 27.88 -22.56 -11.22
C ARG A 336 26.83 -23.51 -10.65
N ASP A 337 27.24 -24.75 -10.41
CA ASP A 337 26.52 -25.69 -9.56
C ASP A 337 26.31 -25.05 -8.18
N GLY A 338 25.12 -24.49 -7.96
CA GLY A 338 24.86 -23.68 -6.79
C GLY A 338 23.39 -23.45 -6.54
N VAL A 339 23.08 -23.17 -5.28
CA VAL A 339 21.74 -22.85 -4.82
C VAL A 339 21.45 -21.36 -5.10
N ARG A 340 20.25 -21.06 -5.63
CA ARG A 340 19.79 -19.68 -5.84
C ARG A 340 18.67 -19.33 -4.86
N HIS A 341 18.67 -18.11 -4.37
CA HIS A 341 17.69 -17.65 -3.38
C HIS A 341 16.82 -16.52 -3.95
N VAL A 342 15.51 -16.66 -3.80
CA VAL A 342 14.52 -15.63 -4.12
C VAL A 342 13.70 -15.31 -2.88
N VAL A 343 13.69 -14.06 -2.44
CA VAL A 343 12.73 -13.58 -1.43
C VAL A 343 11.54 -12.98 -2.15
N HIS A 344 10.37 -13.59 -2.01
CA HIS A 344 9.12 -13.06 -2.56
C HIS A 344 8.52 -12.03 -1.61
N ALA A 345 8.06 -10.89 -2.15
CA ALA A 345 7.35 -9.85 -1.41
C ALA A 345 6.37 -9.14 -2.35
N TYR A 346 5.24 -9.79 -2.65
CA TYR A 346 4.25 -9.32 -3.62
C TYR A 346 2.82 -9.75 -3.26
N GLY A 347 1.81 -9.24 -3.99
CA GLY A 347 0.41 -9.58 -3.73
C GLY A 347 -0.26 -8.78 -2.60
N LEU A 348 0.20 -7.55 -2.33
CA LEU A 348 -0.29 -6.71 -1.22
C LEU A 348 -1.64 -6.03 -1.50
N GLY A 349 -2.19 -6.17 -2.71
CA GLY A 349 -3.45 -5.55 -3.10
C GLY A 349 -3.46 -4.04 -2.88
N GLY A 350 -4.48 -3.54 -2.18
CA GLY A 350 -4.62 -2.11 -1.84
C GLY A 350 -3.77 -1.62 -0.67
N ARG A 351 -3.00 -2.50 -0.01
CA ARG A 351 -2.30 -2.21 1.26
C ARG A 351 -0.79 -1.99 1.10
N GLY A 352 -0.33 -1.78 -0.13
CA GLY A 352 1.10 -1.71 -0.45
C GLY A 352 1.87 -0.63 0.33
N TYR A 353 1.27 0.55 0.53
CA TYR A 353 1.90 1.66 1.26
C TYR A 353 1.88 1.45 2.78
N GLU A 354 0.72 1.14 3.35
CA GLU A 354 0.55 0.99 4.80
C GLU A 354 1.32 -0.20 5.38
N LEU A 355 1.69 -1.21 4.57
CA LEU A 355 2.51 -2.34 5.01
C LEU A 355 3.99 -2.24 4.59
N SER A 356 4.35 -1.21 3.82
CA SER A 356 5.60 -1.18 3.03
C SER A 356 6.87 -1.39 3.85
N TRP A 357 7.00 -0.73 5.01
CA TRP A 357 8.23 -0.77 5.81
C TRP A 357 8.31 -1.99 6.72
N GLY A 358 7.18 -2.47 7.24
CA GLY A 358 7.14 -3.75 7.95
C GLY A 358 7.49 -4.93 7.03
N VAL A 359 6.96 -4.92 5.80
CA VAL A 359 7.32 -5.90 4.77
C VAL A 359 8.80 -5.78 4.41
N ALA A 360 9.33 -4.56 4.24
CA ALA A 360 10.74 -4.33 3.97
C ALA A 360 11.66 -4.85 5.10
N GLY A 361 11.27 -4.68 6.37
CA GLY A 361 11.96 -5.25 7.52
C GLY A 361 12.03 -6.78 7.44
N ARG A 362 10.90 -7.43 7.17
CA ARG A 362 10.86 -8.89 7.02
C ARG A 362 11.65 -9.40 5.81
N VAL A 363 11.73 -8.63 4.72
CA VAL A 363 12.59 -8.95 3.57
C VAL A 363 14.05 -9.02 4.00
N VAL A 364 14.55 -8.05 4.79
CA VAL A 364 15.93 -8.07 5.29
C VAL A 364 16.20 -9.31 6.13
N GLU A 365 15.27 -9.69 7.03
CA GLU A 365 15.39 -10.90 7.84
C GLU A 365 15.47 -12.17 6.98
N LEU A 366 14.65 -12.26 5.93
CA LEU A 366 14.65 -13.40 5.00
C LEU A 366 15.96 -13.46 4.21
N VAL A 367 16.46 -12.33 3.72
CA VAL A 367 17.75 -12.24 3.02
C VAL A 367 18.91 -12.66 3.93
N ALA A 368 18.86 -12.34 5.23
CA ALA A 368 19.87 -12.76 6.20
C ALA A 368 19.76 -14.24 6.57
N SER A 369 18.57 -14.83 6.50
CA SER A 369 18.33 -16.23 6.88
C SER A 369 18.80 -17.26 5.84
N ARG A 370 19.11 -16.85 4.61
CA ARG A 370 19.50 -17.74 3.51
C ARG A 370 20.69 -18.65 3.83
N ASP A 371 21.66 -18.14 4.59
CA ASP A 371 22.90 -18.86 4.90
C ASP A 371 22.62 -20.02 5.87
N LYS A 372 21.52 -19.96 6.64
CA LYS A 372 21.11 -21.03 7.56
C LYS A 372 20.53 -22.23 6.83
N VAL A 373 19.76 -21.99 5.76
CA VAL A 373 19.12 -23.04 4.93
C VAL A 373 20.16 -23.87 4.19
N GLY A 374 21.29 -23.27 3.78
CA GLY A 374 22.40 -23.99 3.16
C GLY A 374 23.17 -24.89 4.13
N SER A 375 23.25 -24.52 5.42
CA SER A 375 24.05 -25.26 6.41
C SER A 375 23.43 -26.58 6.89
N GLU A 376 22.11 -26.72 6.81
CA GLU A 376 21.42 -27.97 7.20
C GLU A 376 21.56 -29.07 6.15
N ARG A 377 21.69 -28.70 4.85
CA ARG A 377 21.92 -29.67 3.77
C ARG A 377 23.36 -30.18 3.67
N ALA A 378 24.34 -29.46 4.23
CA ALA A 378 25.75 -29.89 4.22
C ALA A 378 26.11 -30.85 5.38
N LYS A 379 25.13 -31.24 6.21
CA LYS A 379 25.30 -32.13 7.37
C LYS A 379 24.61 -33.50 7.22
N LEU A 380 24.07 -33.80 6.04
CA LEU A 380 23.58 -35.12 5.60
C LEU A 380 24.48 -35.61 4.48
#